data_AF-A0A9D2I0E1-F1
#
_entry.id   AF-A0A9D2I0E1-F1
#
_cell.length_a   1.000
_cell.length_b   1.000
_cell.length_c   1.000
_cell.angle_alpha   90.00
_cell.angle_beta   90.00
_cell.angle_gamma   90.00
#
_symmetry.space_group_name_H-M   'P 1'
#
loop_
_entity.id
_entity.type
_entity.pdbx_description
1 polymer ?
#
loop_
_entity_poly.entity_id
_entity_poly.type
_entity_poly.pdbx_seq_one_letter_code
_entity_poly.pdbx_strand_id
1 'polypeptide(L)' 'MRTRFLSKLTNGEIEDYLDHNDLIYIPVGVTETHGALPVDAETVLAEAVALKMAEASEVLLP' A
#
# COMPACT_ATOMS: atom_id res chain seq x y z
N MET A 1 -0.13 -8.86 -12.24
CA MET A 1 -1.17 -8.66 -11.18
C MET A 1 -2.11 -7.54 -11.57
N ARG A 2 -3.42 -7.67 -11.28
CA ARG A 2 -4.46 -6.67 -11.62
C ARG A 2 -4.43 -5.41 -10.74
N THR A 3 -3.87 -5.52 -9.55
CA THR A 3 -3.80 -4.46 -8.54
C THR A 3 -2.66 -4.78 -7.58
N ARG A 4 -2.18 -3.78 -6.83
CA ARG A 4 -1.18 -3.95 -5.77
C ARG A 4 -1.80 -4.18 -4.39
N PHE A 5 -3.11 -3.97 -4.25
CA PHE A 5 -3.84 -4.17 -3.00
C PHE A 5 -4.09 -5.67 -2.77
N LEU A 6 -3.42 -6.24 -1.75
CA LEU A 6 -3.49 -7.63 -1.34
C LEU A 6 -4.95 -8.06 -1.08
N SER A 7 -5.72 -7.22 -0.39
CA SER A 7 -7.13 -7.47 -0.08
C SER A 7 -8.06 -7.55 -1.31
N LYS A 8 -7.56 -7.27 -2.51
CA LYS A 8 -8.30 -7.29 -3.77
C LYS A 8 -7.86 -8.41 -4.71
N LEU A 9 -6.86 -9.20 -4.31
CA LEU A 9 -6.36 -10.36 -5.03
C LEU A 9 -7.10 -11.63 -4.60
N THR A 10 -7.19 -12.58 -5.53
CA THR A 10 -7.54 -13.97 -5.22
C THR A 10 -6.35 -14.69 -4.60
N ASN A 11 -6.58 -15.81 -3.91
CA ASN A 11 -5.49 -16.60 -3.33
C ASN A 11 -4.49 -17.08 -4.40
N GLY A 12 -4.96 -17.49 -5.58
CA GLY A 12 -4.08 -17.89 -6.68
C GLY A 12 -3.17 -16.75 -7.14
N GLU A 13 -3.71 -15.52 -7.27
CA GLU A 13 -2.89 -14.34 -7.60
C GLU A 13 -1.85 -14.02 -6.50
N ILE A 14 -2.10 -14.37 -5.24
CA ILE A 14 -1.16 -14.19 -4.13
C ILE A 14 -0.07 -15.27 -4.19
N GLU A 15 -0.43 -16.52 -4.46
CA GLU A 15 0.53 -17.62 -4.64
C GLU A 15 1.46 -17.32 -5.82
N ASP A 16 0.91 -16.88 -6.96
CA ASP A 16 1.68 -16.46 -8.14
C ASP A 16 2.65 -15.30 -7.82
N TYR A 17 2.28 -14.39 -6.91
CA TYR A 17 3.15 -13.31 -6.46
C TYR A 17 4.32 -13.84 -5.61
N LEU A 18 4.02 -14.75 -4.68
CA LEU A 18 5.00 -15.32 -3.76
C LEU A 18 6.08 -16.16 -4.45
N ASP A 19 5.81 -16.66 -5.66
CA ASP A 19 6.81 -17.33 -6.50
C ASP A 19 7.90 -16.36 -7.04
N HIS A 20 7.67 -15.05 -6.96
CA HIS A 20 8.55 -14.03 -7.53
C HIS A 20 8.98 -12.94 -6.54
N ASN A 21 8.24 -12.71 -5.46
CA ASN A 21 8.51 -11.67 -4.47
C ASN A 21 7.84 -11.98 -3.12
N ASP A 22 8.46 -11.59 -2.01
CA ASP A 22 7.96 -11.80 -0.65
C ASP A 22 7.79 -10.50 0.16
N LEU A 23 7.95 -9.35 -0.50
CA LEU A 23 7.86 -8.03 0.13
C LEU A 23 6.40 -7.53 0.22
N ILE A 24 6.13 -6.71 1.23
CA ILE A 24 4.89 -5.94 1.35
C ILE A 24 5.21 -4.56 1.94
N TYR A 25 4.58 -3.52 1.40
CA TYR A 25 4.63 -2.18 1.99
C TYR A 25 3.46 -1.98 2.93
N ILE A 26 3.75 -1.63 4.17
CA ILE A 26 2.75 -1.25 5.16
C ILE A 26 2.83 0.26 5.35
N PRO A 27 1.93 1.05 4.75
CA PRO A 27 1.86 2.47 5.03
C PRO A 27 1.43 2.67 6.49
N VAL A 28 2.18 3.48 7.22
CA VAL A 28 1.85 3.88 8.59
C VAL A 28 1.82 5.40 8.63
N GLY A 29 0.64 5.94 8.93
CA GLY A 29 0.44 7.35 9.15
C GLY A 29 0.13 7.67 10.61
N VAL A 30 -0.26 8.91 10.83
CA VAL A 30 -0.69 9.42 12.13
C VAL A 30 -2.01 10.18 11.98
N THR A 31 -2.74 10.27 13.09
CA THR A 31 -3.82 11.25 13.27
C THR A 31 -3.33 12.34 14.20
N GLU A 32 -3.08 13.53 13.67
CA GLU A 32 -2.58 14.66 14.45
C GLU A 32 -3.14 16.01 13.99
N THR A 33 -2.86 17.06 14.77
CA THR A 33 -3.35 18.40 14.47
C THR A 33 -2.54 19.06 13.35
N HIS A 34 -3.15 19.27 12.18
CA HIS A 34 -2.52 19.93 11.03
C HIS A 34 -3.09 21.33 10.72
N GLY A 35 -3.42 22.11 11.74
CA GLY A 35 -3.97 23.45 11.56
C GLY A 35 -5.29 23.43 10.77
N ALA A 36 -5.26 23.93 9.52
CA ALA A 36 -6.43 23.96 8.64
C ALA A 36 -6.59 22.69 7.75
N LEU A 37 -5.66 21.74 7.82
CA LEU A 37 -5.73 20.50 7.05
C LEU A 37 -6.47 19.39 7.82
N PRO A 38 -6.98 18.35 7.11
CA PRO A 38 -7.50 17.15 7.74
C PRO A 38 -6.48 16.50 8.70
N VAL A 39 -6.97 15.95 9.80
CA VAL A 39 -6.13 15.36 10.86
C VAL A 39 -5.45 14.06 10.43
N ASP A 40 -5.86 13.47 9.33
CA ASP A 40 -5.33 12.24 8.72
C ASP A 40 -4.48 12.52 7.48
N ALA A 41 -4.14 13.79 7.20
CA ALA A 41 -3.42 14.17 5.99
C ALA A 41 -2.14 13.37 5.76
N GLU A 42 -1.38 13.09 6.82
CA GLU A 42 -0.16 12.26 6.74
C GLU A 42 -0.45 10.78 6.51
N THR A 43 -1.58 10.27 7.01
CA THR A 43 -2.03 8.90 6.69
C THR A 43 -2.37 8.77 5.22
N VAL A 44 -3.15 9.71 4.67
CA VAL A 44 -3.49 9.74 3.24
C VAL A 44 -2.23 9.88 2.38
N LEU A 45 -1.25 10.69 2.80
CA LEU A 45 0.03 10.81 2.11
C LEU A 45 0.81 9.49 2.12
N ALA A 46 0.93 8.84 3.28
CA ALA A 46 1.67 7.57 3.41
C ALA A 46 1.07 6.48 2.52
N GLU A 47 -0.26 6.35 2.49
CA GLU A 47 -0.97 5.40 1.61
C GLU A 47 -0.72 5.69 0.13
N ALA A 48 -0.80 6.96 -0.29
CA ALA A 48 -0.58 7.34 -1.67
C ALA A 48 0.87 7.08 -2.13
N VAL A 49 1.85 7.37 -1.28
CA VAL A 49 3.27 7.09 -1.56
C VAL A 49 3.52 5.58 -1.60
N ALA A 50 2.98 4.80 -0.66
CA ALA A 50 3.13 3.35 -0.66
C ALA A 50 2.54 2.73 -1.94
N LEU A 51 1.40 3.21 -2.42
CA LEU A 51 0.84 2.77 -3.70
C LEU A 51 1.79 3.06 -4.87
N LYS A 52 2.38 4.27 -4.91
CA LYS A 52 3.34 4.65 -5.97
C LYS A 52 4.60 3.78 -5.92
N MET A 53 5.11 3.48 -4.73
CA MET A 53 6.25 2.58 -4.55
C MET A 53 5.89 1.15 -4.98
N ALA A 54 4.73 0.64 -4.58
CA ALA A 54 4.23 -0.68 -4.96
C ALA A 54 4.09 -0.84 -6.49
N GLU A 55 3.58 0.20 -7.17
CA GLU A 55 3.49 0.27 -8.63
C GLU A 55 4.88 0.23 -9.29
N ALA A 56 5.86 0.95 -8.75
CA ALA A 56 7.19 1.08 -9.33
C ALA A 56 8.09 -0.14 -9.07
N SER A 57 7.90 -0.84 -7.94
CA SER A 57 8.75 -1.96 -7.52
C SER A 57 8.07 -3.33 -7.64
N GLU A 58 6.88 -3.41 -8.21
CA GLU A 58 6.09 -4.65 -8.31
C GLU A 58 5.86 -5.33 -6.95
N VAL A 59 5.53 -4.55 -5.91
CA VAL A 59 5.33 -5.03 -4.51
C VAL A 59 3.86 -4.89 -4.09
N LEU A 60 3.41 -5.67 -3.11
CA LEU A 60 2.06 -5.58 -2.56
C LEU A 60 1.92 -4.52 -1.44
N LEU A 61 0.68 -4.09 -1.20
CA LEU A 61 0.25 -3.35 0.00
C LEU A 61 -1.13 -3.85 0.46
N PRO A 62 -1.57 -3.61 1.71
CA PRO A 62 -2.81 -4.15 2.28
C PRO A 62 -4.09 -3.85 1.48
#